data_AF-A0A8T7FQZ6-F1
#
_entry.id   AF-A0A8T7FQZ6-F1
#
_cell.length_a   1.000
_cell.length_b   1.000
_cell.length_c   1.000
_cell.angle_alpha   90.00
_cell.angle_beta   90.00
_cell.angle_gamma   90.00
#
_symmetry.space_group_name_H-M   'P 1'
#
loop_
_entity.id
_entity.type
_entity.pdbx_description
1 polymer ?
#
loop_
_entity_poly.entity_id
_entity_poly.type
_entity_poly.pdbx_seq_one_letter_code
_entity_poly.pdbx_strand_id
1 'polypeptide(L)'
;MSRSSTRRKISLAEYVRRRNGIPLGGGGSLRAMLYRSFGAASFTGFWQYWNPIFGYGLSRFVYAPLRQIIPDGIATVVTFVICGALHDFATMLVRQGPAFLFIPWFFLLGMGVVFSRAAQMDLSRHPWLVRAGVNFTYLAACFVPSHALSRWLGLS
;
A
#
# COMPACT_ATOMS: atom_id res chain seq x y z
N MET A 1 32.35 16.52 -23.18
CA MET A 1 32.34 15.69 -21.94
C MET A 1 30.90 15.36 -21.56
N SER A 2 30.44 14.15 -21.84
CA SER A 2 29.08 13.69 -21.50
C SER A 2 29.06 13.20 -20.04
N ARG A 3 28.30 13.87 -19.17
CA ARG A 3 28.05 13.39 -17.81
C ARG A 3 27.00 12.28 -17.88
N SER A 4 27.47 11.04 -17.91
CA SER A 4 26.67 9.85 -17.57
C SER A 4 26.16 10.00 -16.14
N SER A 5 24.90 10.40 -15.97
CA SER A 5 24.20 10.40 -14.69
C SER A 5 23.80 8.96 -14.38
N THR A 6 24.66 8.20 -13.70
CA THR A 6 24.26 6.93 -13.11
C THR A 6 23.21 7.21 -12.03
N ARG A 7 21.95 6.88 -12.29
CA ARG A 7 20.84 7.06 -11.34
C ARG A 7 21.13 6.23 -10.08
N ARG A 8 21.60 6.88 -9.00
CA ARG A 8 21.92 6.22 -7.73
C ARG A 8 20.70 5.48 -7.22
N LYS A 9 20.82 4.17 -6.96
CA LYS A 9 19.74 3.38 -6.35
C LYS A 9 19.53 3.89 -4.91
N ILE A 10 18.33 4.40 -4.62
CA ILE A 10 17.97 4.91 -3.29
C ILE A 10 18.01 3.76 -2.27
N SER A 11 18.67 3.98 -1.13
CA SER A 11 18.73 3.00 -0.04
C SER A 11 17.39 2.96 0.72
N LEU A 12 17.12 1.87 1.44
CA LEU A 12 15.91 1.75 2.28
C LEU A 12 15.80 2.92 3.28
N ALA A 13 16.90 3.25 3.97
CA ALA A 13 16.93 4.34 4.94
C ALA A 13 16.61 5.70 4.29
N GLU A 14 17.15 5.96 3.10
CA GLU A 14 16.86 7.17 2.35
C GLU A 14 15.41 7.20 1.85
N TYR A 15 14.88 6.07 1.37
CA TYR A 15 13.49 5.94 0.95
C TYR A 15 12.52 6.25 2.11
N VAL A 16 12.74 5.63 3.27
CA VAL A 16 11.90 5.82 4.46
C VAL A 16 11.96 7.27 4.94
N ARG A 17 13.16 7.86 4.99
CA ARG A 17 13.32 9.27 5.37
C ARG A 17 12.58 10.21 4.42
N ARG A 18 12.61 9.95 3.11
CA ARG A 18 11.86 10.74 2.11
C ARG A 18 10.34 10.62 2.31
N ARG A 19 9.82 9.45 2.68
CA ARG A 19 8.38 9.21 2.86
C ARG A 19 7.83 9.77 4.17
N ASN A 20 8.53 9.56 5.29
CA ASN A 20 8.00 9.88 6.61
C ASN A 20 8.68 11.08 7.28
N GLY A 21 9.78 11.59 6.71
CA GLY A 21 10.58 12.66 7.33
C GLY A 21 11.41 12.20 8.53
N ILE A 22 11.20 10.97 9.01
CA ILE A 22 11.89 10.38 10.17
C ILE A 22 12.89 9.32 9.68
N PRO A 23 14.10 9.24 10.26
CA PRO A 23 15.04 8.17 9.98
C PRO A 23 14.45 6.78 10.24
N LEU A 24 14.97 5.77 9.54
CA LEU A 24 14.62 4.38 9.80
C LEU A 24 14.94 4.02 11.26
N GLY A 25 13.97 3.44 11.98
CA GLY A 25 14.11 3.13 13.41
C GLY A 25 13.98 4.33 14.36
N GLY A 26 13.70 5.53 13.84
CA GLY A 26 13.50 6.72 14.67
C GLY A 26 12.21 6.65 15.51
N GLY A 27 12.26 7.21 16.71
CA GLY A 27 11.10 7.36 17.58
C GLY A 27 9.95 8.12 16.90
N GLY A 28 8.72 7.69 17.13
CA GLY A 28 7.53 8.31 16.54
C GLY A 28 7.24 7.95 15.08
N SER A 29 8.01 7.04 14.47
CA SER A 29 7.81 6.57 13.09
C SER A 29 6.39 6.06 12.82
N LEU A 30 5.80 5.29 13.75
CA LEU A 30 4.42 4.81 13.64
C LEU A 30 3.40 5.96 13.61
N ARG A 31 3.53 6.91 14.54
CA ARG A 31 2.62 8.07 14.61
C ARG A 31 2.71 8.92 13.34
N ALA A 32 3.92 9.18 12.86
CA ALA A 32 4.14 9.95 11.63
C ALA A 32 3.59 9.21 10.40
N MET A 33 3.78 7.89 10.32
CA MET A 33 3.22 7.04 9.28
C MET A 33 1.70 7.14 9.25
N LEU A 34 1.02 6.88 10.36
CA LEU A 34 -0.44 6.91 10.45
C LEU A 34 -0.99 8.32 10.12
N TYR A 35 -0.41 9.36 10.71
CA TYR A 35 -0.85 10.73 10.47
C TYR A 35 -0.73 11.14 8.99
N ARG A 36 0.35 10.72 8.31
CA ARG A 36 0.57 10.99 6.88
C ARG A 36 -0.32 10.12 5.99
N SER A 37 -0.48 8.84 6.30
CA SER A 37 -1.34 7.93 5.54
C SER A 37 -2.79 8.41 5.55
N PHE A 38 -3.40 8.57 6.73
CA PHE A 38 -4.79 9.06 6.82
C PHE A 38 -4.93 10.51 6.33
N GLY A 39 -3.87 11.31 6.49
CA GLY A 39 -3.81 12.66 5.96
C GLY A 39 -3.52 12.75 4.46
N ALA A 40 -3.42 11.66 3.72
CA ALA A 40 -3.05 11.71 2.30
C ALA A 40 -4.16 12.29 1.44
N ALA A 41 -3.78 13.03 0.39
CA ALA A 41 -4.71 13.62 -0.57
C ALA A 41 -5.29 12.62 -1.58
N SER A 42 -4.77 11.39 -1.64
CA SER A 42 -5.22 10.35 -2.56
C SER A 42 -4.88 8.97 -2.00
N PHE A 43 -5.52 7.91 -2.50
CA PHE A 43 -5.21 6.54 -2.09
C PHE A 43 -3.79 6.14 -2.48
N THR A 44 -3.28 6.63 -3.61
CA THR A 44 -1.86 6.46 -3.96
C THR A 44 -0.96 7.05 -2.87
N GLY A 45 -1.26 8.27 -2.40
CA GLY A 45 -0.52 8.88 -1.30
C GLY A 45 -0.63 8.09 0.00
N PHE A 46 -1.81 7.58 0.34
CA PHE A 46 -2.04 6.76 1.53
C PHE A 46 -1.03 5.61 1.60
N TRP A 47 -0.93 4.83 0.52
CA TRP A 47 -0.04 3.66 0.44
C TRP A 47 1.43 3.99 0.27
N GLN A 48 1.78 5.19 -0.19
CA GLN A 48 3.16 5.65 -0.18
C GLN A 48 3.67 5.96 1.23
N TYR A 49 2.79 6.38 2.13
CA TYR A 49 3.11 6.62 3.53
C TYR A 49 2.89 5.38 4.39
N TRP A 50 1.96 4.50 4.02
CA TRP A 50 1.66 3.29 4.77
C TRP A 50 2.81 2.30 4.69
N ASN A 51 3.45 2.03 5.83
CA ASN A 51 4.57 1.11 5.98
C ASN A 51 5.63 1.23 4.86
N PRO A 52 6.44 2.30 4.84
CA PRO A 52 7.37 2.56 3.74
C PRO A 52 8.48 1.51 3.64
N ILE A 53 8.73 0.72 4.69
CA ILE A 53 9.69 -0.39 4.64
C ILE A 53 9.15 -1.49 3.72
N PHE A 54 7.91 -1.91 3.96
CA PHE A 54 7.26 -2.92 3.12
C PHE A 54 7.02 -2.39 1.70
N GLY A 55 6.61 -1.12 1.59
CA GLY A 55 6.47 -0.42 0.31
C GLY A 55 7.77 -0.40 -0.51
N TYR A 56 8.93 -0.21 0.12
CA TYR A 56 10.23 -0.29 -0.56
C TYR A 56 10.49 -1.68 -1.13
N GLY A 57 10.27 -2.73 -0.34
CA GLY A 57 10.45 -4.13 -0.75
C GLY A 57 9.56 -4.48 -1.95
N LEU A 58 8.24 -4.26 -1.81
CA LEU A 58 7.28 -4.52 -2.89
C LEU A 58 7.60 -3.71 -4.14
N SER A 59 7.94 -2.42 -4.00
CA SER A 59 8.28 -1.57 -5.13
C SER A 59 9.47 -2.11 -5.92
N ARG A 60 10.49 -2.61 -5.21
CA ARG A 60 11.75 -3.07 -5.81
C ARG A 60 11.65 -4.47 -6.39
N PHE A 61 11.05 -5.40 -5.66
CA PHE A 61 11.11 -6.83 -5.98
C PHE A 61 9.86 -7.36 -6.69
N VAL A 62 8.75 -6.64 -6.62
CA VAL A 62 7.47 -7.07 -7.22
C VAL A 62 7.05 -6.10 -8.31
N TYR A 63 6.78 -4.84 -7.94
CA TYR A 63 6.21 -3.86 -8.87
C TYR A 63 7.16 -3.49 -10.01
N ALA A 64 8.44 -3.19 -9.72
CA ALA A 64 9.39 -2.76 -10.74
C ALA A 64 9.64 -3.83 -11.81
N PRO A 65 9.84 -5.13 -11.48
CA PRO A 65 9.86 -6.19 -12.48
C PRO A 65 8.56 -6.33 -13.26
N LEU A 66 7.40 -6.33 -12.57
CA LEU A 66 6.11 -6.48 -13.24
C LEU A 66 5.82 -5.38 -14.27
N ARG A 67 6.13 -4.13 -13.92
CA ARG A 67 5.92 -2.98 -14.81
C ARG A 67 6.71 -3.06 -16.12
N GLN A 68 7.77 -3.89 -16.19
CA GLN A 68 8.50 -4.11 -17.44
C GLN A 68 7.74 -5.02 -18.42
N ILE A 69 6.73 -5.75 -17.95
CA ILE A 69 6.02 -6.79 -18.70
C ILE A 69 4.57 -6.40 -18.92
N ILE A 70 3.92 -5.78 -17.93
CA ILE A 70 2.48 -5.50 -17.94
C ILE A 70 2.16 -4.01 -17.68
N PRO A 71 0.97 -3.53 -18.09
CA PRO A 71 0.53 -2.16 -17.84
C PRO A 71 0.57 -1.79 -16.35
N ASP A 72 0.88 -0.52 -16.11
CA ASP A 72 1.12 0.01 -14.77
C ASP A 72 -0.03 -0.23 -13.77
N GLY A 73 -1.29 -0.09 -14.21
CA GLY A 73 -2.45 -0.38 -13.36
C GLY A 73 -2.51 -1.85 -12.94
N ILE A 74 -2.26 -2.77 -13.86
CA ILE A 74 -2.24 -4.22 -13.58
C ILE A 74 -1.07 -4.56 -12.66
N ALA A 75 0.13 -4.02 -12.92
CA ALA A 75 1.29 -4.19 -12.04
C ALA A 75 1.00 -3.73 -10.61
N THR A 76 0.25 -2.62 -10.45
CA THR A 76 -0.18 -2.12 -9.15
C THR A 76 -1.08 -3.13 -8.45
N VAL A 77 -2.17 -3.58 -9.09
CA VAL A 77 -3.11 -4.55 -8.50
C VAL A 77 -2.42 -5.85 -8.12
N VAL A 78 -1.58 -6.41 -9.02
CA VAL A 78 -0.83 -7.64 -8.75
C VAL A 78 0.11 -7.46 -7.56
N THR A 79 0.77 -6.31 -7.44
CA THR A 79 1.64 -6.02 -6.28
C THR A 79 0.86 -6.02 -4.97
N PHE A 80 -0.35 -5.44 -4.96
CA PHE A 80 -1.24 -5.50 -3.80
C PHE A 80 -1.67 -6.93 -3.49
N VAL A 81 -2.07 -7.71 -4.49
CA VAL A 81 -2.46 -9.12 -4.30
C VAL A 81 -1.32 -9.95 -3.70
N ILE A 82 -0.09 -9.77 -4.19
CA ILE A 82 1.09 -10.44 -3.61
C ILE A 82 1.31 -10.02 -2.16
N CYS A 83 1.14 -8.74 -1.83
CA CYS A 83 1.17 -8.27 -0.45
C CYS A 83 0.10 -8.95 0.41
N GLY A 84 -1.13 -9.06 -0.10
CA GLY A 84 -2.23 -9.76 0.58
C GLY A 84 -1.92 -11.23 0.82
N ALA A 85 -1.36 -11.92 -0.19
CA ALA A 85 -0.95 -13.31 -0.08
C ALA A 85 0.13 -13.53 0.98
N LEU A 86 1.10 -12.60 1.12
CA LEU A 86 2.10 -12.66 2.19
C LEU A 86 1.46 -12.52 3.58
N HIS A 87 0.42 -11.70 3.74
CA HIS A 87 -0.31 -11.57 5.00
C HIS A 87 -1.17 -12.80 5.32
N ASP A 88 -1.89 -13.34 4.33
CA ASP A 88 -2.65 -14.58 4.51
C ASP A 88 -1.69 -15.73 4.87
N PHE A 89 -0.54 -15.85 4.19
CA PHE A 89 0.48 -16.86 4.52
C PHE A 89 1.02 -16.72 5.95
N ALA A 90 1.36 -15.49 6.38
CA ALA A 90 1.77 -15.25 7.76
C ALA A 90 0.67 -15.62 8.77
N THR A 91 -0.59 -15.32 8.43
CA THR A 91 -1.75 -15.68 9.26
C THR A 91 -1.93 -17.19 9.34
N MET A 92 -1.76 -17.92 8.23
CA MET A 92 -1.82 -19.37 8.20
C MET A 92 -0.74 -20.01 9.08
N LEU A 93 0.49 -19.47 9.04
CA LEU A 93 1.58 -19.95 9.90
C LEU A 93 1.31 -19.72 11.38
N VAL A 94 0.69 -18.60 11.76
CA VAL A 94 0.38 -18.30 13.17
C VAL A 94 -0.83 -19.11 13.65
N ARG A 95 -1.89 -19.22 12.83
CA ARG A 95 -3.15 -19.91 13.20
C ARG A 95 -3.11 -21.42 12.96
N GLN A 96 -2.11 -21.93 12.24
CA GLN A 96 -2.01 -23.34 11.82
C GLN A 96 -3.25 -23.82 11.04
N GLY A 97 -3.80 -22.97 10.18
CA GLY A 97 -5.00 -23.25 9.40
C GLY A 97 -5.13 -22.33 8.18
N PRO A 98 -6.01 -22.64 7.22
CA PRO A 98 -6.18 -21.83 6.02
C PRO A 98 -6.74 -20.44 6.37
N ALA A 99 -6.26 -19.41 5.69
CA ALA A 99 -6.72 -18.03 5.83
C ALA A 99 -6.92 -17.41 4.44
N PHE A 100 -8.02 -16.72 4.24
CA PHE A 100 -8.30 -16.06 2.96
C PHE A 100 -9.07 -14.76 3.20
N LEU A 101 -8.35 -13.73 3.63
CA LEU A 101 -8.91 -12.41 3.95
C LEU A 101 -8.10 -11.31 3.28
N PHE A 102 -6.78 -11.37 3.38
CA PHE A 102 -5.91 -10.30 2.91
C PHE A 102 -5.78 -10.29 1.39
N ILE A 103 -5.82 -11.44 0.70
CA ILE A 103 -5.85 -11.50 -0.77
C ILE A 103 -7.03 -10.70 -1.35
N PRO A 104 -8.30 -11.03 -1.05
CA PRO A 104 -9.44 -10.29 -1.61
C PRO A 104 -9.47 -8.84 -1.13
N TRP A 105 -9.02 -8.55 0.09
CA TRP A 105 -8.99 -7.18 0.59
C TRP A 105 -7.96 -6.33 -0.15
N PHE A 106 -6.72 -6.81 -0.28
CA PHE A 106 -5.68 -6.09 -1.00
C PHE A 106 -5.98 -5.97 -2.49
N PHE A 107 -6.66 -6.96 -3.10
CA PHE A 107 -7.17 -6.81 -4.46
C PHE A 107 -8.06 -5.57 -4.60
N LEU A 108 -9.09 -5.43 -3.75
CA LEU A 108 -9.99 -4.28 -3.78
C LEU A 108 -9.28 -2.96 -3.48
N LEU A 109 -8.32 -2.97 -2.56
CA LEU A 109 -7.48 -1.81 -2.27
C LEU A 109 -6.64 -1.41 -3.50
N GLY A 110 -6.00 -2.37 -4.17
CA GLY A 110 -5.26 -2.14 -5.40
C GLY A 110 -6.12 -1.54 -6.52
N MET A 111 -7.35 -2.04 -6.68
CA MET A 111 -8.34 -1.48 -7.61
C MET A 111 -8.70 -0.04 -7.24
N GLY A 112 -8.93 0.25 -5.95
CA GLY A 112 -9.19 1.61 -5.47
C GLY A 112 -8.05 2.57 -5.79
N VAL A 113 -6.80 2.14 -5.65
CA VAL A 113 -5.63 2.95 -6.05
C VAL A 113 -5.66 3.26 -7.55
N VAL A 114 -5.87 2.25 -8.40
CA VAL A 114 -5.91 2.43 -9.85
C VAL A 114 -7.06 3.35 -10.27
N PHE A 115 -8.26 3.14 -9.73
CA PHE A 115 -9.42 3.97 -10.05
C PHE A 115 -9.29 5.40 -9.54
N SER A 116 -8.82 5.61 -8.30
CA SER A 116 -8.61 6.96 -7.76
C SER A 116 -7.61 7.75 -8.59
N ARG A 117 -6.57 7.10 -9.11
CA ARG A 117 -5.60 7.73 -9.99
C ARG A 117 -6.18 8.03 -11.38
N ALA A 118 -6.97 7.11 -11.94
CA ALA A 118 -7.68 7.35 -13.21
C ALA A 118 -8.67 8.54 -13.09
N ALA A 119 -9.32 8.68 -11.94
CA ALA A 119 -10.19 9.80 -11.60
C ALA A 119 -9.44 11.08 -11.18
N GLN A 120 -8.10 11.07 -11.21
CA GLN A 120 -7.24 12.18 -10.79
C GLN A 120 -7.60 12.73 -9.40
N MET A 121 -7.94 11.83 -8.46
CA MET A 121 -8.37 12.18 -7.12
C MET A 121 -7.35 13.07 -6.39
N ASP A 122 -7.81 14.23 -5.93
CA ASP A 122 -7.05 15.15 -5.09
C ASP A 122 -7.91 15.74 -3.97
N LEU A 123 -7.62 15.35 -2.73
CA LEU A 123 -8.26 15.87 -1.52
C LEU A 123 -7.41 16.95 -0.83
N SER A 124 -6.39 17.51 -1.49
CA SER A 124 -5.47 18.50 -0.91
C SER A 124 -6.17 19.72 -0.32
N ARG A 125 -7.30 20.13 -0.93
CA ARG A 125 -8.13 21.26 -0.50
C ARG A 125 -8.96 20.99 0.76
N HIS A 126 -9.10 19.73 1.15
CA HIS A 126 -9.90 19.35 2.31
C HIS A 126 -9.06 19.29 3.59
N PRO A 127 -9.65 19.61 4.76
CA PRO A 127 -8.96 19.52 6.04
C PRO A 127 -8.60 18.07 6.37
N TRP A 128 -7.60 17.89 7.25
CA TRP A 128 -7.05 16.57 7.56
C TRP A 128 -8.11 15.56 8.00
N LEU A 129 -9.09 15.96 8.81
CA LEU A 129 -10.17 15.09 9.29
C LEU A 129 -11.03 14.52 8.15
N VAL A 130 -11.34 15.33 7.15
CA VAL A 130 -12.11 14.88 5.97
C VAL A 130 -11.29 13.86 5.18
N ARG A 131 -10.01 14.13 4.96
CA ARG A 131 -9.11 13.19 4.27
C ARG A 131 -8.96 11.88 5.04
N ALA A 132 -8.82 11.96 6.36
CA ALA A 132 -8.75 10.80 7.23
C ALA A 132 -10.03 9.97 7.15
N GLY A 133 -11.19 10.62 7.22
CA GLY A 133 -12.49 9.99 7.03
C GLY A 133 -12.61 9.27 5.68
N VAL A 134 -12.25 9.94 4.57
CA VAL A 134 -12.30 9.32 3.24
C VAL A 134 -11.37 8.12 3.12
N ASN A 135 -10.11 8.24 3.57
CA ASN A 135 -9.15 7.13 3.54
C ASN A 135 -9.60 5.96 4.43
N PHE A 136 -10.17 6.26 5.61
CA PHE A 136 -10.71 5.24 6.50
C PHE A 136 -11.92 4.52 5.89
N THR A 137 -12.88 5.27 5.35
CA THR A 137 -14.05 4.71 4.67
C THR A 137 -13.64 3.84 3.50
N TYR A 138 -12.62 4.24 2.73
CA TYR A 138 -12.04 3.42 1.68
C TYR A 138 -11.51 2.07 2.18
N LEU A 139 -10.72 2.06 3.27
CA LEU A 139 -10.24 0.81 3.87
C LEU A 139 -11.39 -0.09 4.32
N ALA A 140 -12.38 0.49 5.01
CA ALA A 140 -13.54 -0.22 5.53
C ALA A 140 -14.44 -0.76 4.40
N ALA A 141 -14.70 0.04 3.37
CA ALA A 141 -15.51 -0.35 2.21
C ALA A 141 -14.88 -1.50 1.42
N CYS A 142 -13.55 -1.58 1.36
CA CYS A 142 -12.85 -2.74 0.80
C CYS A 142 -12.86 -3.93 1.78
N PHE A 143 -12.76 -3.70 3.09
CA PHE A 143 -12.65 -4.78 4.08
C PHE A 143 -13.95 -5.58 4.23
N VAL A 144 -15.10 -4.89 4.33
CA VAL A 144 -16.42 -5.51 4.55
C VAL A 144 -16.72 -6.64 3.55
N PRO A 145 -16.65 -6.45 2.22
CA PRO A 145 -16.92 -7.51 1.26
C PRO A 145 -15.88 -8.63 1.30
N SER A 146 -14.60 -8.33 1.55
CA SER A 146 -13.55 -9.35 1.67
C SER A 146 -13.75 -10.23 2.88
N HIS A 147 -14.15 -9.65 4.01
CA HIS A 147 -14.48 -10.39 5.22
C HIS A 147 -15.76 -11.23 5.04
N ALA A 148 -16.79 -10.69 4.38
CA ALA A 148 -17.99 -11.44 4.03
C ALA A 148 -17.67 -12.66 3.14
N LEU A 149 -16.81 -12.48 2.13
CA LEU A 149 -16.34 -13.56 1.26
C LEU A 149 -15.56 -14.61 2.04
N SER A 150 -14.63 -14.18 2.90
CA SER A 150 -13.82 -15.08 3.75
C SER A 150 -14.70 -15.96 4.64
N ARG A 151 -15.72 -15.37 5.27
CA ARG A 151 -16.71 -16.08 6.08
C ARG A 151 -17.55 -17.04 5.27
N TRP A 152 -18.00 -16.62 4.09
CA TRP A 152 -18.78 -17.48 3.19
C TRP A 152 -17.99 -18.74 2.76
N LEU A 153 -16.67 -18.60 2.59
CA LEU A 153 -15.77 -19.72 2.30
C LEU A 153 -15.40 -20.57 3.54
N GLY A 154 -15.78 -20.16 4.75
CA GLY A 154 -15.41 -20.84 5.99
C GLY A 154 -13.93 -20.70 6.36
N LEU A 155 -13.26 -19.63 5.92
CA LEU A 155 -11.81 -19.40 6.06
C LEU A 155 -11.44 -18.26 7.02
N SER A 156 -12.41 -17.80 7.82
CA SER A 156 -12.31 -16.69 8.77
C SER A 156 -12.09 -17.16 10.20
#